data_AF-D7J436-F1
#
_entry.id   AF-D7J436-F1
#
_cell.length_a   1.000
_cell.length_b   1.000
_cell.length_c   1.000
_cell.angle_alpha   90.00
_cell.angle_beta   90.00
_cell.angle_gamma   90.00
#
_symmetry.space_group_name_H-M   'P 1'
#
loop_
_entity.id
_entity.type
_entity.pdbx_description
1 polymer ?
#
loop_
_entity_poly.entity_id
_entity_poly.type
_entity_poly.pdbx_seq_one_letter_code
_entity_poly.pdbx_strand_id
1 'polypeptide(L)'
;MEELTLTTPALLFSAVSLILLAYTNRFLSYAQLVRQLRDRYMENPSDITEAQIENLRKRLNLTRRMQGLGIASLFFCVVSMFLIYIGLQLFSAYVFGLALILLIASLGVSFREIQISTRSLEIYLGTMEKGKHKK
;
A
#
# COMPACT_ATOMS: atom_id res chain seq x y z
N MET A 1 -7.41 9.37 -32.91
CA MET A 1 -6.69 8.67 -31.81
C MET A 1 -6.04 9.77 -30.99
N GLU A 2 -6.44 9.95 -29.73
CA GLU A 2 -5.81 10.94 -28.84
C GLU A 2 -4.31 10.64 -28.74
N GLU A 3 -3.47 11.62 -29.06
CA GLU A 3 -2.04 11.52 -28.87
C GLU A 3 -1.76 11.46 -27.36
N LEU A 4 -1.24 10.33 -26.89
CA LEU A 4 -0.58 10.25 -25.58
C LEU A 4 0.59 11.24 -25.58
N THR A 5 0.34 12.45 -25.08
CA THR A 5 1.38 13.48 -24.95
C THR A 5 2.20 13.22 -23.70
N LEU A 6 3.43 13.75 -23.66
CA LEU A 6 4.32 13.64 -22.50
C LEU A 6 3.73 14.19 -21.19
N THR A 7 2.66 14.98 -21.25
CA THR A 7 1.99 15.54 -20.06
C THR A 7 1.18 14.50 -19.28
N THR A 8 0.56 13.52 -19.94
CA THR A 8 -0.28 12.51 -19.27
C THR A 8 0.54 11.59 -18.36
N PRO A 9 1.68 11.02 -18.80
CA PRO A 9 2.56 10.25 -17.92
C PRO A 9 3.18 11.11 -16.80
N ALA A 10 3.43 12.42 -17.04
CA ALA A 10 4.04 13.30 -16.05
C ALA A 10 3.12 13.59 -14.86
N LEU A 11 1.82 13.80 -15.12
CA LEU A 11 0.81 13.94 -14.07
C LEU A 11 0.68 12.67 -13.23
N LEU A 12 0.73 11.50 -13.88
CA LEU A 12 0.71 10.21 -13.18
C LEU A 12 1.96 10.01 -12.33
N PHE A 13 3.14 10.42 -12.81
CA PHE A 13 4.36 10.34 -12.01
C PHE A 13 4.22 11.10 -10.69
N SER A 14 3.68 12.32 -10.73
CA SER A 14 3.42 13.13 -9.53
C SER A 14 2.44 12.44 -8.57
N ALA A 15 1.30 11.98 -9.08
CA ALA A 15 0.27 11.32 -8.27
C ALA A 15 0.79 10.03 -7.62
N VAL A 16 1.49 9.17 -8.38
CA VAL A 16 2.00 7.90 -7.84
C VAL A 16 3.14 8.12 -6.84
N SER A 17 3.95 9.17 -7.02
CA SER A 17 4.99 9.53 -6.04
C SER A 17 4.41 9.89 -4.68
N LEU A 18 3.31 10.66 -4.63
CA LEU A 18 2.59 10.98 -3.39
C LEU A 18 2.00 9.73 -2.74
N ILE A 19 1.43 8.83 -3.55
CA ILE A 19 0.89 7.55 -3.08
C ILE A 19 1.99 6.67 -2.46
N LEU A 20 3.16 6.59 -3.09
CA LEU A 20 4.30 5.84 -2.57
C LEU A 20 4.82 6.41 -1.24
N LEU A 21 4.85 7.73 -1.10
CA LEU A 21 5.21 8.37 0.16
C LEU A 21 4.21 7.99 1.27
N ALA A 22 2.91 8.03 0.98
CA ALA A 22 1.87 7.59 1.91
C ALA A 22 2.02 6.11 2.29
N TYR A 23 2.35 5.24 1.34
CA TYR A 23 2.57 3.81 1.59
C TYR A 23 3.79 3.56 2.47
N THR A 24 4.88 4.31 2.23
CA THR A 24 6.10 4.24 3.03
C THR A 24 5.83 4.66 4.48
N ASN A 25 5.08 5.76 4.66
CA ASN A 25 4.67 6.22 5.99
C ASN A 25 3.85 5.15 6.72
N ARG A 26 2.86 4.55 6.03
CA ARG A 26 2.05 3.46 6.60
C ARG A 26 2.89 2.23 6.96
N PHE A 27 3.84 1.83 6.11
CA PHE A 27 4.75 0.72 6.39
C PHE A 27 5.56 0.97 7.66
N LEU A 28 6.13 2.17 7.78
CA LEU A 28 6.95 2.56 8.93
C LEU A 28 6.13 2.55 10.22
N SER A 29 4.91 3.09 10.19
CA SER A 29 4.00 3.07 11.35
C SER A 29 3.68 1.64 11.81
N TYR A 30 3.38 0.71 10.89
CA TYR A 30 3.15 -0.69 11.27
C TYR A 30 4.40 -1.38 11.79
N ALA A 31 5.57 -1.14 11.19
CA ALA A 31 6.82 -1.71 11.65
C ALA A 31 7.17 -1.24 13.07
N GLN A 32 6.94 0.04 13.39
CA GLN A 32 7.10 0.59 14.73
C GLN A 32 6.15 -0.06 15.73
N LEU A 33 4.86 -0.19 15.37
CA LEU A 33 3.86 -0.80 16.25
C LEU A 33 4.15 -2.28 16.53
N VAL A 34 4.60 -3.05 15.53
CA VAL A 34 5.03 -4.44 15.71
C VAL A 34 6.19 -4.54 16.69
N ARG A 35 7.19 -3.66 16.58
CA ARG A 35 8.33 -3.64 17.52
C ARG A 35 7.85 -3.36 18.95
N GLN A 36 7.04 -2.32 19.15
CA GLN A 36 6.50 -1.97 20.47
C GLN A 36 5.64 -3.08 21.09
N LEU A 37 4.79 -3.75 20.30
CA LEU A 37 3.96 -4.85 20.79
C LEU A 37 4.80 -6.07 21.14
N ARG A 38 5.81 -6.39 20.34
CA ARG A 38 6.75 -7.48 20.63
C ARG A 38 7.50 -7.22 21.93
N ASP A 39 8.00 -6.01 22.13
CA ASP A 39 8.76 -5.67 23.34
C ASP A 39 7.85 -5.78 24.59
N ARG A 40 6.58 -5.35 24.51
CA ARG A 40 5.58 -5.57 25.58
C ARG A 40 5.21 -7.05 25.80
N TYR A 41 5.14 -7.86 24.74
CA TYR A 41 4.85 -9.30 24.86
C TYR A 41 5.95 -10.03 25.62
N MET A 42 7.22 -9.67 25.39
CA MET A 42 8.36 -10.23 26.12
C MET A 42 8.33 -9.91 27.62
N GLU A 43 7.72 -8.78 28.00
CA GLU A 43 7.54 -8.38 29.40
C GLU A 43 6.31 -9.04 30.06
N ASN A 44 5.19 -9.17 29.34
CA ASN A 44 3.93 -9.74 29.84
C ASN A 44 3.21 -10.57 28.75
N PRO A 45 3.27 -11.91 28.80
CA PRO A 45 2.77 -12.79 27.72
C PRO A 45 1.23 -12.93 27.57
N SER A 46 0.39 -12.16 28.27
CA SER A 46 -1.05 -12.45 28.35
C SER A 46 -1.81 -12.23 27.01
N ASP A 47 -2.19 -13.36 26.38
CA ASP A 47 -3.26 -13.72 25.42
C ASP A 47 -3.83 -12.76 24.35
N ILE A 48 -3.40 -11.50 24.26
CA ILE A 48 -3.95 -10.53 23.30
C ILE A 48 -2.88 -9.96 22.36
N THR A 49 -1.60 -10.19 22.64
CA THR A 49 -0.50 -9.54 21.90
C THR A 49 -0.06 -10.32 20.65
N GLU A 50 -0.07 -11.66 20.68
CA GLU A 50 0.41 -12.47 19.55
C GLU A 50 -0.51 -12.36 18.32
N ALA A 51 -1.82 -12.47 18.52
CA ALA A 51 -2.81 -12.29 17.46
C ALA A 51 -2.78 -10.88 16.83
N GLN A 52 -2.45 -9.84 17.60
CA GLN A 52 -2.27 -8.49 17.07
C GLN A 52 -0.99 -8.33 16.25
N ILE A 53 0.12 -8.90 16.73
CA ILE A 53 1.39 -8.91 16.00
C ILE A 53 1.22 -9.62 14.66
N GLU A 54 0.52 -10.76 14.63
CA GLU A 54 0.26 -11.49 13.39
C GLU A 54 -0.61 -10.67 12.42
N ASN A 55 -1.66 -10.01 12.91
CA ASN A 55 -2.49 -9.12 12.09
C ASN A 55 -1.69 -7.95 11.51
N LEU A 56 -0.82 -7.32 12.31
CA LEU A 56 0.05 -6.25 11.83
C LEU A 56 1.08 -6.75 10.81
N ARG A 57 1.60 -7.97 10.99
CA ARG A 57 2.50 -8.60 10.02
C ARG A 57 1.80 -8.84 8.68
N LYS A 58 0.53 -9.28 8.69
CA LYS A 58 -0.29 -9.40 7.48
C LYS A 58 -0.46 -8.05 6.79
N ARG A 59 -0.80 -7.00 7.54
CA ARG A 59 -0.94 -5.63 7.01
C ARG A 59 0.36 -5.08 6.44
N LEU A 60 1.49 -5.32 7.10
CA LEU A 60 2.84 -5.00 6.59
C LEU A 60 3.10 -5.65 5.22
N ASN A 61 2.76 -6.92 5.07
CA ASN A 61 2.95 -7.62 3.80
C ASN A 61 2.01 -7.10 2.69
N LEU A 62 0.77 -6.74 3.03
CA LEU A 62 -0.14 -6.07 2.10
C LEU A 62 0.42 -4.71 1.64
N THR A 63 0.91 -3.90 2.58
CA THR A 63 1.56 -2.61 2.29
C THR A 63 2.78 -2.78 1.38
N ARG A 64 3.60 -3.80 1.62
CA ARG A 64 4.75 -4.12 0.76
C ARG A 64 4.31 -4.51 -0.66
N ARG A 65 3.23 -5.29 -0.79
CA ARG A 65 2.69 -5.71 -2.10
C ARG A 65 2.11 -4.54 -2.89
N MET A 66 1.29 -3.68 -2.28
CA MET A 66 0.79 -2.48 -2.97
C MET A 66 1.93 -1.57 -3.40
N GLN A 67 2.94 -1.37 -2.54
CA GLN A 67 4.09 -0.53 -2.87
C GLN A 67 4.91 -1.11 -4.03
N GLY A 68 5.12 -2.43 -4.05
CA GLY A 68 5.79 -3.11 -5.17
C GLY A 68 5.05 -2.93 -6.50
N LEU A 69 3.73 -3.06 -6.49
CA LEU A 69 2.89 -2.84 -7.69
C LEU A 69 2.93 -1.36 -8.15
N GLY A 70 2.88 -0.41 -7.21
CA GLY A 70 2.99 1.01 -7.50
C GLY A 70 4.36 1.41 -8.08
N ILE A 71 5.45 0.84 -7.54
CA ILE A 71 6.81 1.04 -8.09
C ILE A 71 6.92 0.43 -9.48
N ALA A 72 6.40 -0.78 -9.69
CA ALA A 72 6.40 -1.41 -11.01
C ALA A 72 5.61 -0.58 -12.03
N SER A 73 4.45 -0.04 -11.64
CA SER A 73 3.67 0.89 -12.47
C SER A 73 4.49 2.12 -12.86
N LEU A 74 5.14 2.79 -11.90
CA LEU A 74 6.00 3.94 -12.17
C LEU A 74 7.16 3.60 -13.10
N PHE A 75 7.79 2.46 -12.91
CA PHE A 75 8.87 2.00 -13.77
C PHE A 75 8.41 1.87 -15.23
N PHE A 76 7.26 1.21 -15.47
CA PHE A 76 6.69 1.12 -16.82
C PHE A 76 6.25 2.48 -17.36
N CYS A 77 5.79 3.40 -16.50
CA CYS A 77 5.46 4.77 -16.90
C CYS A 77 6.71 5.52 -17.43
N VAL A 78 7.85 5.38 -16.76
CA VAL A 78 9.13 5.95 -17.22
C VAL A 78 9.59 5.31 -18.53
N VAL A 79 9.47 3.98 -18.66
CA VAL A 79 9.75 3.29 -19.92
C VAL A 79 8.83 3.79 -21.04
N SER A 80 7.55 4.01 -20.77
CA SER A 80 6.62 4.58 -21.74
C SER A 80 7.02 5.99 -22.17
N MET A 81 7.42 6.87 -21.24
CA MET A 81 7.93 8.20 -21.58
C MET A 81 9.17 8.12 -22.48
N PHE A 82 10.08 7.19 -22.20
CA PHE A 82 11.25 6.96 -23.04
C PHE A 82 10.87 6.47 -24.45
N LEU A 83 9.88 5.56 -24.57
CA LEU A 83 9.38 5.10 -25.86
C LEU A 83 8.73 6.22 -26.69
N ILE A 84 7.98 7.12 -26.04
CA ILE A 84 7.45 8.34 -26.68
C ILE A 84 8.59 9.22 -27.19
N TYR A 85 9.63 9.41 -26.36
CA TYR A 85 10.79 10.23 -26.69
C TYR A 85 11.54 9.74 -27.95
N ILE A 86 11.67 8.42 -28.14
CA ILE A 86 12.31 7.84 -29.34
C ILE A 86 11.35 7.65 -30.53
N GLY A 87 10.09 8.11 -30.41
CA GLY A 87 9.09 8.08 -31.49
C GLY A 87 8.30 6.76 -31.64
N LEU A 88 8.39 5.82 -30.70
CA LEU A 88 7.67 4.54 -30.73
C LEU A 88 6.29 4.63 -30.07
N GLN A 89 5.38 5.38 -30.69
CA GLN A 89 4.08 5.72 -30.10
C GLN A 89 3.13 4.53 -29.86
N LEU A 90 3.15 3.53 -30.74
CA LEU A 90 2.30 2.33 -30.57
C LEU A 90 2.76 1.49 -29.38
N PHE A 91 4.07 1.27 -29.24
CA PHE A 91 4.64 0.51 -28.13
C PHE A 91 4.48 1.24 -26.80
N SER A 92 4.64 2.56 -26.78
CA SER A 92 4.44 3.36 -25.57
C SER A 92 3.00 3.23 -25.06
N ALA A 93 1.99 3.24 -25.93
CA ALA A 93 0.60 3.04 -25.53
C ALA A 93 0.36 1.68 -24.83
N TYR A 94 0.94 0.58 -25.33
CA TYR A 94 0.82 -0.73 -24.68
C TYR A 94 1.51 -0.77 -23.33
N VAL A 95 2.74 -0.24 -23.24
CA VAL A 95 3.50 -0.19 -21.99
C VAL A 95 2.81 0.71 -20.95
N PHE A 96 2.25 1.83 -21.39
CA PHE A 96 1.46 2.72 -20.55
C PHE A 96 0.20 2.04 -20.02
N GLY A 97 -0.52 1.30 -20.88
CA GLY A 97 -1.67 0.50 -20.46
C GLY A 97 -1.30 -0.52 -19.37
N LEU A 98 -0.16 -1.20 -19.51
CA LEU A 98 0.34 -2.12 -18.48
C LEU A 98 0.66 -1.38 -17.17
N ALA A 99 1.27 -0.20 -17.24
CA ALA A 99 1.53 0.64 -16.07
C ALA A 99 0.24 0.99 -15.33
N LEU A 100 -0.84 1.32 -16.05
CA LEU A 100 -2.15 1.63 -15.45
C LEU A 100 -2.78 0.41 -14.78
N ILE A 101 -2.71 -0.77 -15.40
CA ILE A 101 -3.24 -2.01 -14.80
C ILE A 101 -2.51 -2.31 -13.48
N LEU A 102 -1.20 -2.16 -13.44
CA LEU A 102 -0.41 -2.34 -12.21
C LEU A 102 -0.78 -1.31 -11.13
N LEU A 103 -1.05 -0.06 -11.52
CA LEU A 103 -1.51 0.98 -10.59
C LEU A 103 -2.88 0.65 -10.02
N ILE A 104 -3.82 0.21 -10.85
CA ILE A 104 -5.16 -0.24 -10.42
C ILE A 104 -5.03 -1.41 -9.45
N ALA A 105 -4.17 -2.39 -9.75
CA ALA A 105 -3.90 -3.51 -8.85
C ALA A 105 -3.32 -3.04 -7.50
N SER A 106 -2.36 -2.09 -7.52
CA SER A 106 -1.81 -1.46 -6.31
C SER A 106 -2.90 -0.82 -5.45
N LEU A 107 -3.76 -0.01 -6.07
CA LEU A 107 -4.87 0.66 -5.40
C LEU A 107 -5.90 -0.34 -4.84
N GLY A 108 -6.19 -1.41 -5.57
CA GLY A 108 -7.06 -2.48 -5.08
C GLY A 108 -6.51 -3.19 -3.83
N VAL A 109 -5.20 -3.43 -3.78
CA VAL A 109 -4.54 -3.96 -2.56
C VAL A 109 -4.59 -2.93 -1.44
N SER A 110 -4.37 -1.65 -1.72
CA SER A 110 -4.51 -0.57 -0.74
C SER A 110 -5.93 -0.49 -0.15
N PHE A 111 -6.96 -0.66 -0.98
CA PHE A 111 -8.34 -0.69 -0.53
C PHE A 111 -8.62 -1.87 0.41
N ARG A 112 -8.16 -3.07 0.04
CA ARG A 112 -8.26 -4.26 0.92
C ARG A 112 -7.51 -4.08 2.24
N GLU A 113 -6.35 -3.45 2.22
CA GLU A 113 -5.61 -3.15 3.45
C GLU A 113 -6.42 -2.24 4.37
N ILE A 114 -7.03 -1.18 3.84
CA ILE A 114 -7.87 -0.26 4.61
C ILE A 114 -9.02 -1.01 5.27
N GLN A 115 -9.71 -1.89 4.55
CA GLN A 115 -10.81 -2.69 5.11
C GLN A 115 -10.34 -3.57 6.28
N ILE A 116 -9.20 -4.24 6.14
CA ILE A 116 -8.62 -5.07 7.20
C ILE A 116 -8.20 -4.21 8.40
N SER A 117 -7.61 -3.04 8.14
CA SER A 117 -7.21 -2.07 9.15
C SER A 117 -8.41 -1.67 10.03
N THR A 118 -9.49 -1.21 9.41
CA THR A 118 -10.67 -0.72 10.13
C THR A 118 -11.33 -1.83 10.94
N ARG A 119 -11.50 -3.02 10.34
CA ARG A 119 -12.09 -4.18 11.02
C ARG A 119 -11.26 -4.65 12.22
N SER A 120 -9.93 -4.68 12.10
CA SER A 120 -9.04 -5.07 13.21
C SER A 120 -9.13 -4.09 14.39
N LEU A 121 -9.27 -2.80 14.10
CA LEU A 121 -9.37 -1.75 15.11
C LEU A 121 -10.72 -1.81 15.84
N GLU A 122 -11.80 -2.02 15.10
CA GLU A 122 -13.16 -2.12 15.65
C GLU A 122 -13.32 -3.33 16.59
N ILE A 123 -12.75 -4.49 16.23
CA ILE A 123 -12.74 -5.67 17.10
C ILE A 123 -11.94 -5.39 18.39
N TYR A 124 -10.77 -4.74 18.27
CA TYR A 124 -9.95 -4.41 19.44
C TYR A 124 -10.65 -3.43 20.39
N LEU A 125 -11.29 -2.38 19.84
CA LEU A 125 -12.05 -1.41 20.62
C LEU A 125 -13.28 -2.05 21.28
N GLY A 126 -14.04 -2.87 20.54
CA GLY A 126 -15.23 -3.56 21.08
C GLY A 126 -14.89 -4.55 22.20
N THR A 127 -13.74 -5.22 22.15
CA THR A 127 -13.25 -6.07 23.25
C THR A 127 -12.88 -5.26 24.48
N MET A 128 -12.25 -4.08 24.31
CA MET A 128 -11.94 -3.18 25.42
C MET A 128 -13.21 -2.58 26.07
N GLU A 129 -14.21 -2.25 25.27
CA GLU A 129 -15.47 -1.66 25.75
C GLU A 129 -16.30 -2.68 26.55
N LYS A 130 -16.38 -3.93 26.07
CA LYS A 130 -17.01 -5.04 26.81
C LYS A 130 -16.26 -5.41 28.09
N GLY A 131 -14.94 -5.25 28.12
CA GLY A 131 -14.13 -5.44 29.33
C GLY A 131 -14.37 -4.37 30.40
N LYS A 132 -14.71 -3.14 30.00
CA LYS A 132 -15.09 -2.06 30.93
C LYS A 132 -16.47 -2.23 31.56
N HIS A 133 -17.42 -2.85 30.86
CA HIS A 133 -18.78 -3.04 31.36
C HIS A 133 -18.96 -4.26 32.29
N LYS A 134 -17.89 -5.03 32.53
CA LYS A 134 -17.92 -6.22 33.39
C LYS A 134 -17.26 -6.02 34.76
N LYS A 135 -16.96 -4.77 35.13
CA LYS A 135 -16.49 -4.37 36.47
C LYS A 135 -17.57 -3.62 37.21
#